data_AF-I3YS54-F1
#
_entry.id   AF-I3YS54-F1
#
_cell.length_a   1.000
_cell.length_b   1.000
_cell.length_c   1.000
_cell.angle_alpha   90.00
_cell.angle_beta   90.00
_cell.angle_gamma   90.00
#
_symmetry.space_group_name_H-M   'P 1'
#
loop_
_entity.id
_entity.type
_entity.pdbx_description
1 polymer ?
#
loop_
_entity_poly.entity_id
_entity_poly.type
_entity_poly.pdbx_seq_one_letter_code
_entity_poly.pdbx_strand_id
1 'polypeptide(L)'
;MSEKIIELILQNPSGFETEKIIINNRNYEVSYEWKRRINIEIKPAQQLFQDIAISEIEKNNFMIFITRSPSYSLRGTRTALTENLLSNKYTPALLSFPASKISCENNQVSYTAKLRKKNSDQLIKIVNYFEALIRTL
;
A
#
# COMPACT_ATOMS: atom_id res chain seq x y z
N MET A 1 -0.47 12.71 6.38
CA MET A 1 -0.49 11.88 7.62
C MET A 1 -0.16 12.76 8.79
N SER A 2 -0.96 12.73 9.85
CA SER A 2 -0.69 13.49 11.08
C SER A 2 0.20 12.69 12.05
N GLU A 3 1.18 13.35 12.68
CA GLU A 3 1.97 12.77 13.79
C GLU A 3 1.08 12.23 14.92
N LYS A 4 -0.12 12.80 15.04
CA LYS A 4 -1.19 12.39 15.93
C LYS A 4 -1.56 10.90 15.83
N ILE A 5 -1.56 10.27 14.65
CA ILE A 5 -1.84 8.83 14.53
C ILE A 5 -0.73 8.01 15.20
N ILE A 6 0.51 8.40 15.01
CA ILE A 6 1.66 7.70 15.61
C ILE A 6 1.56 7.77 17.13
N GLU A 7 1.24 8.94 17.68
CA GLU A 7 1.00 9.12 19.11
C GLU A 7 -0.13 8.22 19.62
N LEU A 8 -1.28 8.19 18.91
CA LEU A 8 -2.42 7.33 19.27
C LEU A 8 -2.05 5.84 19.29
N ILE A 9 -1.26 5.38 18.32
CA ILE A 9 -0.80 3.99 18.24
C ILE A 9 0.14 3.63 19.41
N LEU A 10 0.98 4.56 19.84
CA LEU A 10 1.94 4.36 20.93
C LEU A 10 1.26 4.38 22.30
N GLN A 11 0.25 5.25 22.48
CA GLN A 11 -0.50 5.36 23.73
C GLN A 11 -1.50 4.22 23.93
N ASN A 12 -2.05 3.66 22.84
CA ASN A 12 -3.12 2.66 22.93
C ASN A 12 -2.67 1.23 22.58
N PRO A 13 -3.08 0.21 23.37
CA PRO A 13 -2.75 -1.19 23.09
C PRO A 13 -3.45 -1.70 21.82
N SER A 14 -4.60 -1.14 21.46
CA SER A 14 -5.30 -1.43 20.20
C SER A 14 -6.18 -0.27 19.77
N GLY A 15 -6.52 -0.21 18.50
CA GLY A 15 -7.45 0.78 17.97
C GLY A 15 -7.58 0.71 16.45
N PHE A 16 -8.41 1.61 15.94
CA PHE A 16 -8.68 1.79 14.52
C PHE A 16 -8.87 3.28 14.25
N GLU A 17 -8.22 3.79 13.21
CA GLU A 17 -8.35 5.18 12.77
C GLU A 17 -8.38 5.26 11.25
N THR A 18 -9.08 6.27 10.73
CA THR A 18 -9.11 6.56 9.29
C THR A 18 -8.85 8.03 9.00
N GLU A 19 -8.09 8.28 7.94
CA GLU A 19 -7.83 9.62 7.40
C GLU A 19 -8.21 9.66 5.92
N LYS A 20 -8.74 10.80 5.47
CA LYS A 20 -8.95 11.06 4.05
C LYS A 20 -7.78 11.87 3.50
N ILE A 21 -7.26 11.46 2.34
CA ILE A 21 -6.20 12.17 1.63
C ILE A 21 -6.63 12.39 0.17
N ILE A 22 -6.14 13.46 -0.44
CA ILE A 22 -6.42 13.79 -1.85
C ILE A 22 -5.12 13.73 -2.63
N ILE A 23 -5.08 12.91 -3.69
CA ILE A 23 -3.91 12.74 -4.56
C ILE A 23 -4.38 12.87 -6.00
N ASN A 24 -3.79 13.79 -6.78
CA ASN A 24 -4.17 14.05 -8.18
C ASN A 24 -5.70 14.20 -8.39
N ASN A 25 -6.35 14.99 -7.53
CA ASN A 25 -7.82 15.20 -7.51
C ASN A 25 -8.65 13.92 -7.29
N ARG A 26 -8.05 12.84 -6.81
CA ARG A 26 -8.74 11.61 -6.41
C ARG A 26 -8.75 11.51 -4.89
N ASN A 27 -9.90 11.12 -4.35
CA ASN A 27 -10.07 10.91 -2.91
C ASN A 27 -9.62 9.50 -2.53
N TYR A 28 -8.78 9.42 -1.51
CA TYR A 28 -8.33 8.18 -0.89
C TYR A 28 -8.69 8.18 0.58
N GLU A 29 -8.92 6.98 1.10
CA GLU A 29 -9.04 6.70 2.52
C GLU A 29 -7.83 5.87 2.94
N VAL A 30 -7.19 6.30 4.03
CA VAL A 30 -6.12 5.55 4.70
C VAL A 30 -6.66 5.06 6.02
N SER A 31 -6.71 3.75 6.21
CA SER A 31 -7.11 3.12 7.45
C SER A 31 -5.92 2.49 8.17
N TYR A 32 -5.92 2.60 9.49
CA TYR A 32 -4.93 2.04 10.39
C TYR A 32 -5.65 1.19 11.43
N GLU A 33 -5.41 -0.11 11.44
CA GLU A 33 -5.86 -0.99 12.53
C GLU A 33 -4.62 -1.45 13.30
N TRP A 34 -4.60 -1.27 14.62
CA TRP A 34 -3.49 -1.75 15.44
C TRP A 34 -3.96 -2.62 16.60
N LYS A 35 -3.22 -3.71 16.81
CA LYS A 35 -3.27 -4.59 18.00
C LYS A 35 -1.84 -4.96 18.37
N ARG A 36 -1.36 -6.14 17.93
CA ARG A 36 0.06 -6.53 18.01
C ARG A 36 0.91 -5.94 16.88
N ARG A 37 0.30 -5.76 15.71
CA ARG A 37 0.86 -5.14 14.51
C ARG A 37 -0.07 -4.05 14.05
N ILE A 38 0.45 -3.17 13.21
CA ILE A 38 -0.31 -2.11 12.54
C ILE A 38 -0.59 -2.61 11.12
N ASN A 39 -1.85 -2.73 10.76
CA ASN A 39 -2.28 -2.90 9.38
C ASN A 39 -2.53 -1.50 8.82
N ILE A 40 -1.92 -1.17 7.70
CA ILE A 40 -2.25 0.04 6.94
C ILE A 40 -2.90 -0.39 5.62
N GLU A 41 -4.00 0.25 5.27
CA GLU A 41 -4.66 0.10 3.98
C GLU A 41 -4.92 1.50 3.40
N ILE A 42 -4.57 1.69 2.13
CA ILE A 42 -4.84 2.90 1.37
C ILE A 42 -5.68 2.49 0.18
N LYS A 43 -6.90 3.03 0.06
CA LYS A 43 -7.82 2.70 -1.02
C LYS A 43 -8.54 3.94 -1.54
N PRO A 44 -9.01 3.91 -2.80
CA PRO A 44 -9.91 4.95 -3.32
C PRO A 44 -11.16 5.05 -2.46
N ALA A 45 -11.59 6.27 -2.11
CA ALA A 45 -12.79 6.49 -1.30
C ALA A 45 -14.09 6.15 -2.05
N GLN A 46 -14.04 6.11 -3.39
CA GLN A 46 -15.13 5.67 -4.25
C GLN A 46 -14.65 4.48 -5.06
N GLN A 47 -15.09 3.28 -4.69
CA GLN A 47 -14.95 2.08 -5.50
C GLN A 47 -16.07 2.05 -6.54
N LEU A 48 -15.70 2.01 -7.81
CA LEU A 48 -16.67 1.75 -8.88
C LEU A 48 -16.91 0.25 -8.91
N PHE A 49 -18.02 -0.20 -8.32
CA PHE A 49 -18.43 -1.61 -8.32
C PHE A 49 -18.89 -2.02 -9.72
N GLN A 50 -17.99 -2.65 -10.47
CA GLN A 50 -18.32 -3.46 -11.63
C GLN A 50 -17.45 -4.71 -11.55
N ASP A 51 -18.01 -5.88 -11.91
CA ASP A 51 -17.31 -7.18 -11.94
C ASP A 51 -16.09 -7.10 -12.87
N ILE A 52 -14.92 -6.78 -12.32
CA ILE A 52 -13.74 -6.47 -13.12
C ILE A 52 -12.52 -7.22 -12.58
N ALA A 53 -11.64 -7.60 -13.51
CA ALA A 53 -10.41 -8.32 -13.26
C ALA A 53 -9.51 -7.56 -12.27
N ILE A 54 -9.34 -8.14 -11.08
CA ILE A 54 -8.44 -7.65 -10.04
C ILE A 54 -7.02 -8.14 -10.36
N SER A 55 -6.05 -7.22 -10.26
CA SER A 55 -4.64 -7.55 -10.37
C SER A 55 -3.87 -7.16 -9.12
N GLU A 56 -3.01 -8.04 -8.64
CA GLU A 56 -2.25 -7.86 -7.41
C GLU A 56 -0.76 -8.02 -7.68
N ILE A 57 0.04 -7.10 -7.16
CA ILE A 57 1.50 -7.14 -7.18
C ILE A 57 1.98 -7.35 -5.75
N GLU A 58 2.70 -8.44 -5.54
CA GLU A 58 3.28 -8.81 -4.26
C GLU A 58 4.75 -9.16 -4.39
N LYS A 59 5.49 -9.07 -3.28
CA LYS A 59 6.88 -9.51 -3.23
C LYS A 59 6.93 -11.04 -3.25
N ASN A 60 7.61 -11.61 -4.24
CA ASN A 60 7.81 -13.06 -4.30
C ASN A 60 8.95 -13.47 -3.37
N ASN A 61 8.61 -13.95 -2.18
CA ASN A 61 9.59 -14.35 -1.16
C ASN A 61 10.39 -15.60 -1.55
N PHE A 62 9.88 -16.46 -2.43
CA PHE A 62 10.57 -17.69 -2.83
C PHE A 62 11.71 -17.41 -3.83
N MET A 63 11.49 -16.52 -4.80
CA MET A 63 12.49 -16.22 -5.84
C MET A 63 13.68 -15.40 -5.35
N ILE A 64 13.53 -14.63 -4.26
CA ILE A 64 14.62 -13.81 -3.69
C ILE A 64 15.79 -14.66 -3.23
N PHE A 65 15.54 -15.88 -2.74
CA PHE A 65 16.60 -16.80 -2.32
C PHE A 65 17.47 -17.29 -3.48
N ILE A 66 16.92 -17.31 -4.70
CA ILE A 66 17.57 -17.90 -5.87
C ILE A 66 18.29 -16.82 -6.68
N THR A 67 17.62 -15.70 -6.95
CA THR A 67 18.10 -14.69 -7.91
C THR A 67 18.91 -13.57 -7.26
N ARG A 68 18.91 -13.47 -5.92
CA ARG A 68 19.44 -12.32 -5.15
C ARG A 68 18.93 -10.95 -5.65
N SER A 69 17.81 -10.95 -6.37
CA SER A 69 17.16 -9.76 -6.89
C SER A 69 15.72 -9.72 -6.37
N PRO A 70 15.17 -8.52 -6.09
CA PRO A 70 13.76 -8.42 -5.71
C PRO A 70 12.91 -8.91 -6.88
N SER A 71 12.23 -10.04 -6.68
CA SER A 71 11.26 -10.57 -7.64
C SER A 71 9.85 -10.28 -7.14
N TYR A 72 8.97 -9.89 -8.06
CA TYR A 72 7.57 -9.58 -7.78
C TYR A 72 6.67 -10.57 -8.51
N SER A 73 5.60 -11.01 -7.86
CA SER A 73 4.54 -11.81 -8.49
C SER A 73 3.39 -10.89 -8.88
N LEU A 74 2.95 -11.00 -10.13
CA LEU A 74 1.68 -10.45 -10.59
C LEU A 74 0.64 -11.57 -10.58
N ARG A 75 -0.44 -11.39 -9.84
CA ARG A 75 -1.63 -12.26 -9.89
C ARG A 75 -2.75 -11.50 -10.59
N GLY A 76 -3.40 -12.09 -11.58
CA GLY A 76 -4.46 -11.44 -12.35
C GLY A 76 -4.03 -11.06 -13.77
N THR A 77 -4.74 -10.12 -14.38
CA THR A 77 -4.51 -9.72 -15.77
C THR A 77 -3.40 -8.69 -15.89
N ARG A 78 -2.47 -8.91 -16.83
CA ARG A 78 -1.50 -7.90 -17.19
C ARG A 78 -2.20 -6.80 -18.00
N THR A 79 -2.05 -5.57 -17.55
CA THR A 79 -2.66 -4.36 -18.14
C THR A 79 -1.58 -3.27 -18.23
N ALA A 80 -1.81 -2.24 -19.04
CA ALA A 80 -0.87 -1.12 -19.13
C ALA A 80 -0.58 -0.48 -17.76
N LEU A 81 -1.59 -0.44 -16.87
CA LEU A 81 -1.41 0.10 -15.53
C LEU A 81 -0.56 -0.82 -14.64
N THR A 82 -0.72 -2.13 -14.70
CA THR A 82 0.16 -3.04 -13.92
C THR A 82 1.60 -3.02 -14.44
N GLU A 83 1.81 -2.80 -15.74
CA GLU A 83 3.15 -2.56 -16.31
C GLU A 83 3.76 -1.22 -15.84
N ASN A 84 2.97 -0.15 -15.84
CA ASN A 84 3.40 1.15 -15.32
C ASN A 84 3.73 1.05 -13.82
N LEU A 85 2.95 0.30 -13.04
CA LEU A 85 3.26 0.02 -11.64
C LEU A 85 4.60 -0.72 -11.51
N LEU A 86 4.82 -1.80 -12.27
CA LEU A 86 6.05 -2.59 -12.16
C LEU A 86 7.32 -1.82 -12.55
N SER A 87 7.21 -0.86 -13.47
CA SER A 87 8.30 0.01 -13.89
C SER A 87 8.50 1.23 -13.00
N ASN A 88 7.53 1.55 -12.14
CA ASN A 88 7.60 2.72 -11.26
C ASN A 88 8.58 2.49 -10.10
N LYS A 89 9.49 3.44 -9.88
CA LYS A 89 10.51 3.40 -8.82
C LYS A 89 9.95 3.30 -7.40
N TYR A 90 8.72 3.73 -7.16
CA TYR A 90 8.08 3.67 -5.84
C TYR A 90 7.44 2.31 -5.53
N THR A 91 7.19 1.48 -6.56
CA THR A 91 6.64 0.13 -6.38
C THR A 91 7.58 -0.77 -5.58
N PRO A 92 8.89 -0.88 -5.90
CA PRO A 92 9.84 -1.58 -5.05
C PRO A 92 9.90 -1.09 -3.61
N ALA A 93 9.80 0.23 -3.40
CA ALA A 93 9.86 0.84 -2.07
C ALA A 93 8.64 0.42 -1.24
N LEU A 94 7.43 0.48 -1.82
CA LEU A 94 6.19 0.03 -1.18
C LEU A 94 6.18 -1.48 -0.94
N LEU A 95 6.75 -2.28 -1.84
CA LEU A 95 6.82 -3.73 -1.71
C LEU A 95 7.98 -4.23 -0.82
N SER A 96 8.79 -3.30 -0.29
CA SER A 96 9.83 -3.62 0.68
C SER A 96 9.27 -3.85 2.09
N PHE A 97 8.07 -3.33 2.37
CA PHE A 97 7.42 -3.47 3.67
C PHE A 97 6.86 -4.88 3.88
N PRO A 98 6.75 -5.35 5.13
CA PRO A 98 6.25 -6.69 5.41
C PRO A 98 4.77 -6.84 5.04
N ALA A 99 4.42 -7.99 4.44
CA ALA A 99 3.06 -8.32 4.01
C ALA A 99 2.41 -7.20 3.19
N SER A 100 3.21 -6.55 2.34
CA SER A 100 2.76 -5.48 1.46
C SER A 100 2.18 -6.01 0.17
N LYS A 101 1.11 -5.36 -0.30
CA LYS A 101 0.47 -5.67 -1.59
C LYS A 101 0.01 -4.38 -2.25
N ILE A 102 0.24 -4.26 -3.55
CA ILE A 102 -0.41 -3.25 -4.40
C ILE A 102 -1.49 -3.95 -5.19
N SER A 103 -2.72 -3.46 -5.12
CA SER A 103 -3.85 -4.00 -5.88
C SER A 103 -4.32 -2.95 -6.89
N CYS A 104 -4.71 -3.43 -8.08
CA CYS A 104 -5.30 -2.64 -9.13
C CYS A 104 -6.69 -3.17 -9.47
N GLU A 105 -7.65 -2.25 -9.48
CA GLU A 105 -9.04 -2.49 -9.86
C GLU A 105 -9.56 -1.23 -10.57
N ASN A 106 -10.10 -1.35 -11.78
CA ASN A 106 -10.72 -0.22 -12.51
C ASN A 106 -9.85 1.01 -12.70
N ASN A 107 -8.57 0.81 -13.03
CA ASN A 107 -7.56 1.86 -13.09
C ASN A 107 -7.34 2.63 -11.78
N GLN A 108 -7.84 2.09 -10.68
CA GLN A 108 -7.58 2.56 -9.34
C GLN A 108 -6.55 1.65 -8.69
N VAL A 109 -5.72 2.26 -7.85
CA VAL A 109 -4.63 1.58 -7.15
C VAL A 109 -4.92 1.65 -5.66
N SER A 110 -4.79 0.51 -4.99
CA SER A 110 -4.84 0.41 -3.53
C SER A 110 -3.57 -0.25 -3.02
N TYR A 111 -3.28 -0.05 -1.74
CA TYR A 111 -2.10 -0.57 -1.08
C TYR A 111 -2.43 -1.08 0.30
N THR A 112 -1.78 -2.17 0.71
CA THR A 112 -1.83 -2.67 2.08
C THR A 112 -0.45 -3.06 2.56
N ALA A 113 -0.20 -2.97 3.87
CA ALA A 113 1.01 -3.50 4.51
C ALA A 113 0.81 -3.77 6.01
N LYS A 114 1.75 -4.52 6.61
CA LYS A 114 1.77 -4.78 8.05
C LYS A 114 3.09 -4.38 8.71
N LEU A 115 3.02 -3.52 9.70
CA LEU A 115 4.17 -3.05 10.47
C LEU A 115 4.16 -3.54 11.92
N ARG A 116 5.34 -3.63 12.52
CA ARG A 116 5.44 -3.75 13.99
C ARG A 116 5.17 -2.38 14.61
N LYS A 117 4.55 -2.34 15.79
CA LYS A 117 4.26 -1.08 16.50
C LYS A 117 5.48 -0.18 16.70
N LYS A 118 6.63 -0.77 17.02
CA LYS A 118 7.91 -0.04 17.19
C LYS A 118 8.42 0.65 15.91
N ASN A 119 7.85 0.34 14.75
CA ASN A 119 8.20 0.94 13.47
C ASN A 119 7.05 1.84 12.96
N SER A 120 6.23 2.40 13.86
CA SER A 120 5.10 3.28 13.49
C SER A 120 5.55 4.53 12.74
N ASP A 121 6.80 4.97 12.92
CA ASP A 121 7.44 6.04 12.14
C ASP A 121 7.44 5.77 10.62
N GLN A 122 7.46 4.49 10.23
CA GLN A 122 7.47 4.10 8.82
C GLN A 122 6.12 4.33 8.13
N LEU A 123 5.04 4.55 8.87
CA LEU A 123 3.73 4.85 8.29
C LEU A 123 3.78 6.11 7.40
N ILE A 124 4.51 7.15 7.84
CA ILE A 124 4.69 8.39 7.06
C ILE A 124 5.37 8.08 5.72
N LYS A 125 6.41 7.25 5.76
CA LYS A 125 7.14 6.83 4.55
C LYS A 125 6.24 6.06 3.58
N ILE A 126 5.40 5.17 4.09
CA ILE A 126 4.44 4.42 3.27
C ILE A 126 3.49 5.36 2.54
N VAL A 127 2.86 6.30 3.26
CA VAL A 127 1.92 7.25 2.64
C VAL A 127 2.64 8.12 1.62
N ASN A 128 3.83 8.63 1.92
CA ASN A 128 4.61 9.45 0.98
C ASN A 128 4.99 8.68 -0.29
N TYR A 129 5.41 7.41 -0.16
CA TYR A 129 5.71 6.58 -1.33
C TYR A 129 4.47 6.28 -2.15
N PHE A 130 3.33 6.05 -1.50
CA PHE A 130 2.06 5.86 -2.21
C PHE A 130 1.63 7.12 -2.95
N GLU A 131 1.69 8.29 -2.31
CA GLU A 131 1.40 9.56 -2.97
C GLU A 131 2.31 9.78 -4.19
N ALA A 132 3.60 9.52 -4.04
CA ALA A 132 4.56 9.68 -5.12
C ALA A 132 4.34 8.67 -6.26
N LEU A 133 3.95 7.43 -5.94
CA LEU A 133 3.53 6.42 -6.91
C LEU A 133 2.36 6.96 -7.75
N ILE A 134 1.26 7.36 -7.11
CA ILE A 134 0.06 7.84 -7.82
C ILE A 134 0.34 9.11 -8.63
N ARG A 135 1.23 10.00 -8.15
CA ARG A 135 1.62 11.22 -8.89
C ARG A 135 2.44 10.94 -10.15
N THR A 136 3.04 9.75 -10.26
CA THR A 136 3.92 9.37 -11.36
C THR A 136 3.35 8.26 -12.24
N LEU A 137 2.07 7.91 -12.03
CA LEU A 137 1.26 7.07 -12.90
C LEU A 137 0.42 7.93 -13.84
#